data_AF-A0A7W1Q212-F1
#
_entry.id   AF-A0A7W1Q212-F1
#
_cell.length_a   1.000
_cell.length_b   1.000
_cell.length_c   1.000
_cell.angle_alpha   90.00
_cell.angle_beta   90.00
_cell.angle_gamma   90.00
#
_symmetry.space_group_name_H-M   'P 1'
#
loop_
_entity.id
_entity.type
_entity.pdbx_description
1 polymer ?
#
loop_
_entity_poly.entity_id
_entity_poly.type
_entity_poly.pdbx_seq_one_letter_code
_entity_poly.pdbx_strand_id
1 'polypeptide(L)' 'MTDAAALGTVLGIWAHPDDEAFLSAGLMAAARDAGNRVVCVTATLGEHGTGDPEHWPPQ' A
#
# COMPACT_ATOMS: atom_id res chain seq x y z
N MET A 1 -14.85 -0.66 15.58
CA MET A 1 -13.83 -0.12 14.66
C MET A 1 -12.82 0.61 15.50
N THR A 2 -11.55 0.22 15.46
CA THR A 2 -10.47 0.96 16.14
C THR A 2 -10.36 2.35 15.52
N ASP A 3 -10.23 3.39 16.34
CA ASP A 3 -10.06 4.76 15.85
C ASP A 3 -8.69 4.90 15.18
N ALA A 4 -8.68 5.15 13.88
CA ALA A 4 -7.45 5.32 13.10
C ALA A 4 -6.58 6.49 13.61
N ALA A 5 -7.19 7.46 14.30
CA ALA A 5 -6.46 8.57 14.92
C ALA A 5 -5.51 8.13 16.03
N ALA A 6 -5.84 7.05 16.75
CA ALA A 6 -5.05 6.58 17.90
C ALA A 6 -3.81 5.73 17.52
N LEU A 7 -3.57 5.48 16.23
CA LEU A 7 -2.50 4.58 15.77
C LEU A 7 -1.08 5.17 15.85
N GLY A 8 -0.94 6.50 15.81
CA GLY A 8 0.39 7.13 15.75
C GLY A 8 1.06 6.89 14.39
N THR A 9 2.29 6.38 14.35
CA THR A 9 2.94 6.05 13.06
C THR A 9 2.50 4.67 12.56
N VAL A 10 2.01 4.60 11.32
CA VAL A 10 1.60 3.37 10.64
C VAL A 10 2.64 2.98 9.60
N LEU A 11 3.16 1.76 9.68
CA LEU A 11 4.05 1.15 8.68
C LEU A 11 3.31 -0.03 8.03
N GLY A 12 2.99 0.09 6.74
CA GLY A 12 2.51 -1.01 5.92
C GLY A 12 3.66 -1.66 5.15
N ILE A 13 3.70 -2.99 5.14
CA ILE A 13 4.68 -3.78 4.39
C ILE A 13 3.91 -4.69 3.44
N TRP A 14 4.18 -4.56 2.15
CA TRP A 14 3.38 -5.11 1.08
C TRP A 14 4.25 -5.93 0.12
N ALA A 15 3.69 -6.97 -0.49
CA ALA A 15 4.46 -7.84 -1.37
C ALA A 15 4.69 -7.16 -2.73
N HIS A 16 3.62 -6.64 -3.32
CA HIS A 16 3.62 -6.03 -4.64
C HIS A 16 3.06 -4.60 -4.59
N PRO A 17 3.37 -3.76 -5.58
CA PRO A 17 2.70 -2.47 -5.72
C PRO A 17 1.20 -2.71 -5.88
N ASP A 18 0.35 -1.97 -5.17
CA ASP A 18 -1.13 -2.03 -5.16
C ASP A 18 -1.79 -2.84 -4.04
N ASP A 19 -1.06 -3.76 -3.40
CA ASP A 19 -1.55 -4.53 -2.25
C ASP A 19 -2.09 -3.61 -1.15
N GLU A 20 -1.40 -2.49 -0.88
CA GLU A 20 -1.80 -1.53 0.15
C GLU A 20 -3.12 -0.85 -0.19
N ALA A 21 -3.33 -0.59 -1.48
CA ALA A 21 -4.51 0.10 -1.97
C ALA A 21 -5.72 -0.83 -1.86
N PHE A 22 -5.58 -2.09 -2.26
CA PHE A 22 -6.66 -3.07 -2.20
C PHE A 22 -7.03 -3.46 -0.76
N LEU A 23 -6.04 -3.61 0.11
CA LEU A 23 -6.25 -4.18 1.45
C LEU A 23 -6.45 -3.12 2.54
N SER A 24 -5.92 -1.90 2.38
CA SER A 24 -5.78 -0.96 3.49
C SER A 24 -5.98 0.52 3.17
N ALA A 25 -6.32 0.89 1.92
CA ALA A 25 -6.44 2.30 1.51
C ALA A 25 -7.31 3.14 2.46
N GLY A 26 -8.48 2.62 2.86
CA GLY A 26 -9.39 3.33 3.77
C GLY A 26 -8.80 3.59 5.15
N LEU A 27 -8.08 2.62 5.72
CA LEU A 27 -7.43 2.77 7.01
C LEU A 27 -6.27 3.76 6.94
N MET A 28 -5.43 3.65 5.91
CA MET A 28 -4.31 4.54 5.67
C MET A 28 -4.77 5.98 5.43
N ALA A 29 -5.84 6.18 4.65
CA ALA A 29 -6.45 7.48 4.43
C ALA A 29 -6.98 8.07 5.75
N ALA A 30 -7.77 7.31 6.52
CA ALA A 30 -8.29 7.78 7.80
C ALA A 30 -7.17 8.14 8.80
N ALA A 31 -6.08 7.38 8.83
CA ALA A 31 -4.91 7.73 9.64
C ALA A 31 -4.25 9.03 9.16
N ARG A 32 -4.05 9.20 7.85
CA ARG A 32 -3.50 10.44 7.27
C ARG A 32 -4.37 11.66 7.57
N ASP A 33 -5.68 11.54 7.44
CA ASP A 33 -6.65 12.60 7.75
C ASP A 33 -6.60 13.00 9.23
N ALA A 34 -6.32 12.04 10.12
CA ALA A 34 -6.09 12.29 11.54
C ALA A 34 -4.70 12.87 11.87
N GLY A 35 -3.85 13.13 10.87
CA GLY A 35 -2.51 13.70 11.04
C GLY A 35 -1.41 12.67 11.32
N ASN A 36 -1.73 11.37 11.28
CA ASN A 36 -0.75 10.32 11.50
C ASN A 36 0.25 10.22 10.35
N ARG A 37 1.48 9.77 10.66
CA ARG A 37 2.48 9.40 9.66
C ARG A 37 2.12 8.01 9.13
N VAL A 38 2.01 7.87 7.81
CA VAL A 38 1.84 6.58 7.14
C VAL A 38 3.02 6.34 6.23
N VAL A 39 3.62 5.16 6.32
CA VAL A 39 4.76 4.73 5.49
C VAL A 39 4.37 3.44 4.79
N CYS A 40 4.56 3.40 3.47
CA CYS A 40 4.44 2.17 2.67
C CYS A 40 5.83 1.66 2.30
N VAL A 41 6.03 0.36 2.55
CA VAL A 41 7.18 -0.39 2.05
C VAL A 41 6.64 -1.50 1.16
N THR A 42 7.08 -1.51 -0.09
CA THR A 42 6.74 -2.56 -1.05
C THR A 42 7.98 -3.40 -1.29
N ALA A 43 7.85 -4.72 -1.15
CA ALA A 43 8.98 -5.64 -1.18
C ALA A 43 9.51 -5.90 -2.60
N THR A 44 8.64 -5.85 -3.61
CA THR A 44 8.99 -6.09 -5.02
C THR A 44 8.49 -4.95 -5.91
N LEU A 45 8.98 -4.91 -7.15
CA LEU A 45 8.48 -3.96 -8.16
C LEU A 45 7.32 -4.54 -8.98
N GLY A 46 6.97 -5.82 -8.77
CA GLY A 46 5.91 -6.47 -9.51
C GLY A 46 6.33 -6.87 -10.92
N GLU A 47 7.59 -7.30 -11.10
CA GLU A 47 8.21 -7.65 -12.39
C GLU A 47 7.44 -8.73 -13.19
N HIS A 48 6.55 -9.45 -12.52
CA HIS A 48 5.69 -10.50 -13.08
C HIS A 48 4.19 -10.14 -13.07
N GLY A 49 3.85 -8.85 -13.03
CA GLY A 49 2.47 -8.35 -12.97
C GLY A 49 1.63 -8.57 -14.24
N THR A 50 2.21 -9.16 -15.29
CA THR A 50 1.51 -9.49 -16.54
C THR A 50 1.80 -10.94 -16.96
N GLY A 51 0.82 -11.58 -17.60
CA GLY A 51 1.02 -12.86 -18.27
C GLY A 51 1.67 -12.76 -19.65
N ASP A 52 1.81 -11.55 -20.20
CA ASP A 52 2.38 -11.27 -21.51
C ASP A 52 3.30 -10.03 -21.45
N PRO A 53 4.57 -10.22 -21.08
CA PRO A 53 5.53 -9.12 -20.91
C PRO A 53 6.04 -8.54 -22.23
N GLU A 54 5.83 -9.21 -23.38
CA GLU A 54 6.19 -8.63 -24.68
C GLU A 54 5.19 -7.54 -25.08
N HIS A 55 3.90 -7.79 -24.88
CA HIS A 55 2.87 -6.80 -25.16
C HIS A 55 2.75 -5.74 -24.07
N TRP A 56 2.94 -6.12 -22.80
CA TRP A 56 2.88 -5.22 -21.65
C TRP A 56 4.20 -5.25 -20.87
N PRO A 57 5.26 -4.58 -21.36
CA PRO A 57 6.54 -4.59 -20.68
C PRO A 57 6.44 -4.01 -19.26
N PRO A 58 7.13 -4.61 -18.26
CA PRO A 58 7.18 -4.07 -16.91
C PRO A 58 7.77 -2.66 -16.92
N GLN A 59 7.24 -1.79 -16.04
CA GLN A 59 7.64 -0.38 -15.91
C GLN A 59 8.63 -0.16 -14.78
#